data_AF-A0A2R6EU83-F1
#
_entry.id   AF-A0A2R6EU83-F1
#
_cell.length_a   1.000
_cell.length_b   1.000
_cell.length_c   1.000
_cell.angle_alpha   90.00
_cell.angle_beta   90.00
_cell.angle_gamma   90.00
#
_symmetry.space_group_name_H-M   'P 1'
#
loop_
_entity.id
_entity.type
_entity.pdbx_description
1 polymer ?
#
loop_
_entity_poly.entity_id
_entity_poly.type
_entity_poly.pdbx_seq_one_letter_code
_entity_poly.pdbx_strand_id
1 'polypeptide(L)'
;MCFPPGTKVLTPDGQRPIESLESGDLVIDENGDEQPVTETMERYVDEELVEIVPERLNESIRATGEHPFKVVREDGFEWVDARDLSEDDVLVLGHAADDNGLSIEETVLLSELASGPLVFTDGGVTINRQYYGADKGPQPRMIAPEVPVSALATIAGWYLAEGCVVYRRGIPNEVTFTLHADERESANEITEALEAFDAPSRIEVVEERNTLKVHTESASFAQFIEGTFGTGAAEKVVPDFLWNAPVETQARVVEALFDGDGTMETRGDSQRVQLQLTSEEIIDWVFQVGLRCGVQFSRHSRTPENRRPTYWVSVSVSTALDTPLKRLFDDVPEDFRAVDRTKQANGHEIVAIDSIDRVPYKGPVHNAEVTDTHTYIAEDLVVHNCETIAQGGARRGAQMGVMRVSHPDVIQFIHAKNKDVSLAHTLRLNDPDDFTHNSFKDALEEARDLIDDEGRVPEHLRNAVEGHLSNFNISVGITDRFMDAVKNDEEYAFTNPRTGEPHVATAETVELY
;
A
#
# COMPACT_ATOMS: atom_id res chain seq x y z
N MET A 1 -19.39 6.72 -6.71
CA MET A 1 -18.35 6.46 -5.71
C MET A 1 -17.07 6.98 -6.31
N CYS A 2 -16.66 8.18 -5.91
CA CYS A 2 -15.52 8.87 -6.52
C CYS A 2 -14.90 9.84 -5.51
N PHE A 3 -13.67 10.25 -5.77
CA PHE A 3 -12.89 11.24 -5.03
C PHE A 3 -12.56 12.46 -5.91
N PRO A 4 -12.38 13.68 -5.36
CA PRO A 4 -11.89 14.80 -6.13
C PRO A 4 -10.39 14.62 -6.50
N PRO A 5 -9.89 15.35 -7.52
CA PRO A 5 -8.48 15.38 -7.87
C PRO A 5 -7.61 15.77 -6.67
N GLY A 6 -6.40 15.22 -6.62
CA GLY A 6 -5.44 15.41 -5.53
C GLY A 6 -5.56 14.42 -4.40
N THR A 7 -6.63 13.61 -4.35
CA THR A 7 -6.78 12.54 -3.34
C THR A 7 -5.66 11.52 -3.53
N LYS A 8 -4.83 11.31 -2.51
CA LYS A 8 -3.68 10.41 -2.57
C LYS A 8 -4.10 8.95 -2.42
N VAL A 9 -3.65 8.11 -3.34
CA VAL A 9 -3.82 6.66 -3.32
C VAL A 9 -2.45 6.04 -3.05
N LEU A 10 -2.40 5.06 -2.14
CA LEU A 10 -1.16 4.35 -1.83
C LEU A 10 -0.82 3.35 -2.93
N THR A 11 0.39 3.45 -3.48
CA THR A 11 0.96 2.52 -4.46
C THR A 11 2.30 1.97 -3.95
N PRO A 12 2.85 0.88 -4.53
CA PRO A 12 4.15 0.33 -4.13
C PRO A 12 5.30 1.34 -4.19
N ASP A 13 5.22 2.30 -5.12
CA ASP A 13 6.24 3.32 -5.37
C ASP A 13 5.95 4.64 -4.64
N GLY A 14 4.91 4.67 -3.79
CA GLY A 14 4.51 5.84 -3.00
C GLY A 14 3.09 6.33 -3.23
N GLN A 15 2.78 7.50 -2.70
CA GLN A 15 1.43 8.06 -2.80
C GLN A 15 1.24 8.86 -4.10
N ARG A 16 0.22 8.48 -4.88
CA ARG A 16 -0.10 9.13 -6.17
C ARG A 16 -1.48 9.77 -6.14
N PRO A 17 -1.68 10.96 -6.74
CA PRO A 17 -3.01 11.52 -6.93
C PRO A 17 -3.89 10.58 -7.75
N ILE A 18 -5.14 10.38 -7.33
CA ILE A 18 -6.07 9.44 -7.96
C ILE A 18 -6.30 9.71 -9.46
N GLU A 19 -6.25 10.97 -9.89
CA GLU A 19 -6.38 11.34 -11.30
C GLU A 19 -5.18 10.97 -12.16
N SER A 20 -4.05 10.63 -11.53
CA SER A 20 -2.81 10.22 -12.21
C SER A 20 -2.73 8.71 -12.41
N LEU A 21 -3.63 7.92 -11.81
CA LEU A 21 -3.66 6.47 -11.98
C LEU A 21 -4.13 6.10 -13.39
N GLU A 22 -3.56 5.03 -13.93
CA GLU A 22 -3.87 4.45 -15.23
C GLU A 22 -4.14 2.94 -15.09
N SER A 23 -4.84 2.36 -16.07
CA SER A 23 -5.03 0.90 -16.14
C SER A 23 -3.67 0.19 -16.22
N GLY A 24 -3.45 -0.76 -15.31
CA GLY A 24 -2.19 -1.48 -15.14
C GLY A 24 -1.28 -0.93 -14.05
N ASP A 25 -1.55 0.26 -13.51
CA ASP A 25 -0.88 0.74 -12.31
C ASP A 25 -1.21 -0.18 -11.11
N LEU A 26 -0.30 -0.27 -10.14
CA LEU A 26 -0.50 -1.03 -8.91
C LEU A 26 -0.95 -0.10 -7.77
N VAL A 27 -1.89 -0.57 -6.97
CA VAL A 27 -2.34 0.07 -5.73
C VAL A 27 -2.28 -0.93 -4.58
N ILE A 28 -2.23 -0.43 -3.35
CA ILE A 28 -2.25 -1.28 -2.16
C ILE A 28 -3.69 -1.47 -1.68
N ASP A 29 -4.08 -2.72 -1.43
CA ASP A 29 -5.41 -3.08 -0.97
C ASP A 29 -5.55 -3.14 0.57
N GLU A 30 -6.71 -3.59 1.06
CA GLU A 30 -7.00 -3.68 2.49
C GLU A 30 -6.14 -4.69 3.27
N ASN A 31 -5.52 -5.65 2.59
CA ASN A 31 -4.63 -6.64 3.19
C ASN A 31 -3.15 -6.20 3.12
N GLY A 32 -2.88 -5.11 2.39
CA GLY A 32 -1.54 -4.62 2.15
C GLY A 32 -0.89 -5.23 0.91
N ASP A 33 -1.65 -5.96 0.09
CA ASP A 33 -1.15 -6.62 -1.12
C ASP A 33 -1.22 -5.67 -2.33
N GLU A 34 -0.31 -5.87 -3.29
CA GLU A 34 -0.32 -5.12 -4.55
C GLU A 34 -1.44 -5.62 -5.48
N GLN A 35 -2.33 -4.72 -5.87
CA GLN A 35 -3.43 -5.02 -6.79
C GLN A 35 -3.40 -4.14 -8.04
N PRO A 36 -3.63 -4.70 -9.24
CA PRO A 36 -3.67 -3.92 -10.46
C PRO A 36 -4.97 -3.12 -10.58
N VAL A 37 -4.83 -1.87 -10.99
CA VAL A 37 -5.94 -1.03 -11.45
C VAL A 37 -6.40 -1.55 -12.81
N THR A 38 -7.62 -2.03 -12.92
CA THR A 38 -8.17 -2.55 -14.19
C THR A 38 -8.80 -1.47 -15.03
N GLU A 39 -9.50 -0.53 -14.41
CA GLU A 39 -10.16 0.59 -15.09
C GLU A 39 -10.08 1.86 -14.24
N THR A 40 -9.99 3.01 -14.91
CA THR A 40 -10.04 4.33 -14.28
C THR A 40 -11.25 5.08 -14.77
N MET A 41 -12.00 5.68 -13.86
CA MET A 41 -13.25 6.38 -14.16
C MET A 41 -13.12 7.86 -13.81
N GLU A 42 -13.60 8.71 -14.72
CA GLU A 42 -13.77 10.15 -14.47
C GLU A 42 -15.21 10.55 -14.77
N ARG A 43 -15.82 11.33 -13.88
CA ARG A 43 -17.10 12.01 -14.16
C ARG A 43 -17.12 13.40 -13.56
N TYR A 44 -17.92 14.28 -14.14
CA TYR A 44 -18.14 15.63 -13.60
C TYR A 44 -19.37 15.66 -12.69
N VAL A 45 -19.26 16.32 -11.54
CA VAL A 45 -20.36 16.45 -10.57
C VAL A 45 -20.60 17.89 -10.16
N ASP A 46 -21.82 18.16 -9.71
CA ASP A 46 -22.27 19.41 -9.08
C ASP A 46 -23.12 18.97 -7.88
N GLU A 47 -22.46 18.54 -6.81
CA GLU A 47 -23.05 17.92 -5.63
C GLU A 47 -22.27 18.28 -4.35
N GLU A 48 -22.82 17.99 -3.18
CA GLU A 48 -22.06 18.09 -1.93
C GLU A 48 -21.18 16.85 -1.75
N LEU A 49 -19.88 17.04 -1.56
CA LEU A 49 -18.99 15.97 -1.10
C LEU A 49 -19.05 15.87 0.41
N VAL A 50 -18.82 14.67 0.91
CA VAL A 50 -18.59 14.42 2.33
C VAL A 50 -17.11 14.63 2.59
N GLU A 51 -16.77 15.53 3.50
CA GLU A 51 -15.43 15.77 4.01
C GLU A 51 -15.30 15.11 5.38
N ILE A 52 -14.37 14.17 5.52
CA ILE A 52 -14.13 13.39 6.73
C ILE A 52 -12.75 13.77 7.23
N VAL A 53 -12.66 14.23 8.48
CA VAL A 53 -11.39 14.56 9.15
C VAL A 53 -11.10 13.48 10.19
N PRO A 54 -10.13 12.59 9.97
CA PRO A 54 -9.75 11.59 10.97
C PRO A 54 -8.95 12.22 12.12
N GLU A 55 -9.21 11.76 13.35
CA GLU A 55 -8.44 12.20 14.52
C GLU A 55 -6.93 11.97 14.31
N ARG A 56 -6.12 12.98 14.65
CA ARG A 56 -4.65 12.92 14.64
C ARG A 56 -3.99 12.76 13.27
N LEU A 57 -4.74 12.79 12.18
CA LEU A 57 -4.16 12.85 10.82
C LEU A 57 -4.16 14.25 10.23
N ASN A 58 -5.05 15.13 10.71
CA ASN A 58 -5.31 16.51 10.27
C ASN A 58 -5.72 16.69 8.80
N GLU A 59 -5.34 15.78 7.91
CA GLU A 59 -5.72 15.78 6.51
C GLU A 59 -7.11 15.16 6.35
N SER A 60 -7.98 15.86 5.62
CA SER A 60 -9.34 15.41 5.34
C SER A 60 -9.38 14.56 4.07
N ILE A 61 -10.15 13.49 4.06
CA ILE A 61 -10.56 12.84 2.82
C ILE A 61 -11.92 13.38 2.39
N ARG A 62 -12.07 13.68 1.09
CA ARG A 62 -13.34 14.13 0.51
C ARG A 62 -13.85 13.11 -0.48
N ALA A 63 -15.10 12.67 -0.34
CA ALA A 63 -15.67 11.67 -1.22
C ALA A 63 -17.11 12.00 -1.62
N THR A 64 -17.56 11.46 -2.75
CA THR A 64 -18.99 11.47 -3.09
C THR A 64 -19.77 10.70 -2.04
N GLY A 65 -20.99 11.11 -1.70
CA GLY A 65 -21.72 10.51 -0.58
C GLY A 65 -22.03 9.00 -0.66
N GLU A 66 -21.90 8.35 -1.83
CA GLU A 66 -22.05 6.89 -1.98
C GLU A 66 -20.72 6.14 -1.81
N HIS A 67 -19.60 6.82 -1.52
CA HIS A 67 -18.29 6.17 -1.48
C HIS A 67 -18.14 5.36 -0.18
N PRO A 68 -17.92 4.04 -0.21
CA PRO A 68 -17.90 3.23 1.00
C PRO A 68 -16.54 3.28 1.71
N PHE A 69 -16.59 3.40 3.03
CA PHE A 69 -15.44 3.31 3.93
C PHE A 69 -15.56 2.08 4.82
N LYS A 70 -14.43 1.45 5.13
CA LYS A 70 -14.41 0.30 6.04
C LYS A 70 -14.47 0.78 7.49
N VAL A 71 -15.51 0.36 8.20
CA VAL A 71 -15.79 0.79 9.58
C VAL A 71 -15.77 -0.40 10.53
N VAL A 72 -15.21 -0.18 11.72
CA VAL A 72 -15.14 -1.19 12.77
C VAL A 72 -16.47 -1.32 13.51
N ARG A 73 -16.84 -2.58 13.80
CA ARG A 73 -17.99 -2.97 14.63
C ARG A 73 -17.56 -3.99 15.69
N GLU A 74 -18.44 -4.30 16.65
CA GLU A 74 -18.13 -5.20 17.79
C GLU A 74 -17.58 -6.57 17.36
N ASP A 75 -18.09 -7.14 16.26
CA ASP A 75 -17.74 -8.49 15.78
C ASP A 75 -17.12 -8.51 14.36
N GLY A 76 -16.57 -7.39 13.87
CA GLY A 76 -15.92 -7.35 12.56
C GLY A 76 -15.91 -5.97 11.90
N PHE A 77 -16.23 -5.96 10.60
CA PHE A 77 -16.20 -4.77 9.75
C PHE A 77 -17.50 -4.60 8.98
N GLU A 78 -17.82 -3.36 8.65
CA GLU A 78 -18.95 -2.97 7.83
C GLU A 78 -18.50 -1.92 6.81
N TRP A 79 -19.00 -2.02 5.58
CA TRP A 79 -18.86 -0.97 4.58
C TRP A 79 -19.97 0.05 4.76
N VAL A 80 -19.62 1.30 5.04
CA VAL A 80 -20.57 2.39 5.25
C VAL A 80 -20.32 3.48 4.22
N ASP A 81 -21.36 3.86 3.50
CA ASP A 81 -21.31 4.98 2.56
C ASP A 81 -20.96 6.27 3.28
N ALA A 82 -20.12 7.11 2.66
CA ALA A 82 -19.65 8.36 3.24
C ALA A 82 -20.77 9.25 3.80
N ARG A 83 -21.94 9.28 3.17
CA ARG A 83 -23.08 10.09 3.62
C ARG A 83 -23.72 9.63 4.93
N ASP A 84 -23.52 8.36 5.27
CA ASP A 84 -24.13 7.66 6.40
C ASP A 84 -23.14 7.48 7.56
N LEU A 85 -21.87 7.87 7.37
CA LEU A 85 -20.88 7.98 8.43
C LEU A 85 -21.26 9.05 9.46
N SER A 86 -20.78 8.85 10.68
CA SER A 86 -20.96 9.73 11.84
C SER A 86 -19.66 9.85 12.64
N GLU A 87 -19.56 10.85 13.52
CA GLU A 87 -18.39 11.02 14.41
C GLU A 87 -18.20 9.85 15.40
N ASP A 88 -19.22 9.01 15.59
CA ASP A 88 -19.14 7.80 16.42
C ASP A 88 -18.48 6.61 15.66
N ASP A 89 -18.32 6.72 14.35
CA ASP A 89 -17.71 5.67 13.53
C ASP A 89 -16.17 5.67 13.65
N VAL A 90 -15.61 4.48 13.53
CA VAL A 90 -14.17 4.23 13.62
C VAL A 90 -13.71 3.57 12.33
N LEU A 91 -12.87 4.26 11.59
CA LEU A 91 -12.39 3.86 10.26
C LEU A 91 -11.13 3.00 10.36
N VAL A 92 -10.92 2.19 9.32
CA VAL A 92 -9.72 1.34 9.18
C VAL A 92 -8.64 2.06 8.38
N LEU A 93 -7.42 2.07 8.93
CA LEU A 93 -6.22 2.52 8.24
C LEU A 93 -5.59 1.36 7.47
N GLY A 94 -4.92 1.68 6.36
CA GLY A 94 -4.20 0.69 5.55
C GLY A 94 -2.74 1.08 5.32
N HIS A 95 -1.92 0.06 5.10
CA HIS A 95 -0.51 0.17 4.73
C HIS A 95 -0.09 -1.04 3.87
N ALA A 96 1.04 -0.93 3.18
CA ALA A 96 1.62 -2.07 2.45
C ALA A 96 2.12 -3.16 3.40
N ALA A 97 1.90 -4.43 3.02
CA ALA A 97 2.38 -5.61 3.74
C ALA A 97 3.59 -6.23 3.03
N ASP A 98 3.55 -6.29 1.70
CA ASP A 98 4.64 -6.81 0.86
C ASP A 98 5.95 -6.00 1.02
N ASP A 99 7.06 -6.58 0.55
CA ASP A 99 8.33 -5.87 0.43
C ASP A 99 9.18 -6.32 -0.78
N ASN A 100 10.13 -5.46 -1.17
CA ASN A 100 11.01 -5.66 -2.32
C ASN A 100 12.32 -6.40 -1.98
N GLY A 101 12.39 -7.07 -0.83
CA GLY A 101 13.54 -7.89 -0.42
C GLY A 101 14.80 -7.12 -0.05
N LEU A 102 14.76 -5.78 0.07
CA LEU A 102 15.89 -4.94 0.49
C LEU A 102 16.21 -5.09 1.98
N SER A 103 16.60 -6.29 2.39
CA SER A 103 16.81 -6.68 3.79
C SER A 103 18.03 -5.97 4.39
N ILE A 104 17.89 -5.50 5.64
CA ILE A 104 18.91 -4.71 6.33
C ILE A 104 20.26 -5.46 6.51
N GLU A 105 20.22 -6.79 6.54
CA GLU A 105 21.39 -7.67 6.71
C GLU A 105 22.12 -7.98 5.40
N GLU A 106 21.54 -7.59 4.26
CA GLU A 106 22.04 -7.91 2.93
C GLU A 106 22.79 -6.74 2.28
N THR A 107 23.26 -6.98 1.08
CA THR A 107 23.89 -6.00 0.19
C THR A 107 23.02 -5.78 -1.04
N VAL A 108 23.17 -4.61 -1.66
CA VAL A 108 22.39 -4.22 -2.84
C VAL A 108 23.29 -3.61 -3.90
N LEU A 109 23.01 -3.94 -5.16
CA LEU A 109 23.68 -3.34 -6.31
C LEU A 109 23.14 -1.94 -6.57
N LEU A 110 24.02 -0.94 -6.65
CA LEU A 110 23.60 0.43 -6.92
C LEU A 110 22.92 0.59 -8.30
N SER A 111 23.16 -0.34 -9.23
CA SER A 111 22.48 -0.39 -10.53
C SER A 111 21.00 -0.74 -10.46
N GLU A 112 20.55 -1.34 -9.34
CA GLU A 112 19.14 -1.66 -9.10
C GLU A 112 18.38 -0.45 -8.53
N LEU A 113 19.10 0.49 -7.91
CA LEU A 113 18.51 1.61 -7.16
C LEU A 113 18.51 2.94 -7.91
N ALA A 114 19.44 3.10 -8.86
CA ALA A 114 19.61 4.36 -9.56
C ALA A 114 19.92 4.14 -11.04
N SER A 115 19.41 5.05 -11.86
CA SER A 115 19.67 5.09 -13.30
C SER A 115 20.07 6.51 -13.73
N GLY A 116 20.16 6.76 -15.04
CA GLY A 116 20.45 8.09 -15.58
C GLY A 116 21.93 8.31 -15.94
N PRO A 117 22.60 9.38 -15.46
CA PRO A 117 23.97 9.72 -15.87
C PRO A 117 25.03 8.78 -15.28
N LEU A 118 24.65 7.78 -14.48
CA LEU A 118 25.58 6.81 -13.91
C LEU A 118 26.04 5.79 -14.96
N VAL A 119 27.29 5.36 -14.83
CA VAL A 119 27.91 4.30 -15.65
C VAL A 119 28.34 3.20 -14.70
N PHE A 120 27.71 2.03 -14.85
CA PHE A 120 27.99 0.85 -14.06
C PHE A 120 29.03 -0.01 -14.78
N THR A 121 30.09 -0.38 -14.06
CA THR A 121 31.20 -1.20 -14.58
C THR A 121 31.59 -2.26 -13.56
N ASP A 122 32.28 -3.31 -13.99
CA ASP A 122 32.80 -4.37 -13.11
C ASP A 122 33.70 -3.83 -11.97
N GLY A 123 34.26 -2.62 -12.12
CA GLY A 123 35.14 -1.98 -11.15
C GLY A 123 34.49 -0.92 -10.26
N GLY A 124 33.17 -0.68 -10.41
CA GLY A 124 32.42 0.32 -9.63
C GLY A 124 31.54 1.22 -10.48
N VAL A 125 30.88 2.18 -9.81
CA VAL A 125 29.97 3.14 -10.43
C VAL A 125 30.67 4.47 -10.62
N THR A 126 30.58 5.03 -11.82
CA THR A 126 31.08 6.39 -12.12
C THR A 126 30.03 7.19 -12.90
N ILE A 127 30.39 8.38 -13.36
CA ILE A 127 29.47 9.29 -14.04
C ILE A 127 29.78 9.41 -15.53
N ASN A 128 28.74 9.56 -16.33
CA ASN A 128 28.80 9.96 -17.72
C ASN A 128 28.90 11.48 -17.81
N ARG A 129 30.13 12.00 -17.84
CA ARG A 129 30.37 13.46 -17.92
C ARG A 129 29.83 14.12 -19.19
N GLN A 130 29.64 13.36 -20.27
CA GLN A 130 29.07 13.87 -21.50
C GLN A 130 27.60 14.25 -21.32
N TYR A 131 26.90 13.61 -20.37
CA TYR A 131 25.53 13.98 -19.99
C TYR A 131 25.44 15.46 -19.58
N TYR A 132 26.46 15.97 -18.88
CA TYR A 132 26.54 17.37 -18.44
C TYR A 132 27.33 18.27 -19.40
N GLY A 133 27.57 17.83 -20.65
CA GLY A 133 28.31 18.60 -21.65
C GLY A 133 29.79 18.85 -21.28
N ALA A 134 30.37 18.01 -20.43
CA ALA A 134 31.74 18.16 -19.94
C ALA A 134 32.69 17.13 -20.57
N ASP A 135 33.33 17.50 -21.68
CA ASP A 135 34.20 16.59 -22.44
C ASP A 135 35.66 16.49 -21.96
N LYS A 136 36.06 17.29 -20.95
CA LYS A 136 37.47 17.41 -20.51
C LYS A 136 37.65 17.41 -18.99
N GLY A 137 38.69 16.73 -18.50
CA GLY A 137 39.12 16.74 -17.10
C GLY A 137 39.48 15.34 -16.57
N PRO A 138 39.87 15.21 -15.30
CA PRO A 138 40.14 13.91 -14.69
C PRO A 138 38.85 13.08 -14.58
N GLN A 139 38.96 11.76 -14.73
CA GLN A 139 37.83 10.87 -14.48
C GLN A 139 37.50 10.87 -12.99
N PRO A 140 36.22 11.00 -12.60
CA PRO A 140 35.80 10.90 -11.21
C PRO A 140 36.13 9.54 -10.64
N ARG A 141 36.47 9.53 -9.35
CA ARG A 141 36.70 8.29 -8.62
C ARG A 141 35.39 7.48 -8.61
N MET A 142 35.50 6.19 -8.87
CA MET A 142 34.38 5.27 -8.76
C MET A 142 33.96 5.09 -7.31
N ILE A 143 32.66 4.87 -7.09
CA ILE A 143 32.10 4.36 -5.83
C ILE A 143 31.87 2.85 -5.96
N ALA A 144 31.68 2.19 -4.82
CA ALA A 144 31.41 0.75 -4.78
C ALA A 144 30.18 0.41 -5.63
N PRO A 145 30.20 -0.72 -6.39
CA PRO A 145 29.04 -1.16 -7.18
C PRO A 145 27.94 -1.79 -6.32
N GLU A 146 28.31 -2.28 -5.14
CA GLU A 146 27.48 -3.00 -4.20
C GLU A 146 27.75 -2.45 -2.79
N VAL A 147 26.70 -2.23 -2.00
CA VAL A 147 26.80 -1.67 -0.66
C VAL A 147 25.91 -2.43 0.32
N PRO A 148 26.25 -2.49 1.62
CA PRO A 148 25.33 -2.96 2.65
C PRO A 148 24.06 -2.12 2.69
N VAL A 149 22.90 -2.76 2.78
CA VAL A 149 21.61 -2.08 2.89
C VAL A 149 21.56 -1.21 4.14
N SER A 150 22.18 -1.65 5.23
CA SER A 150 22.35 -0.83 6.44
C SER A 150 23.08 0.49 6.20
N ALA A 151 24.16 0.49 5.43
CA ALA A 151 24.88 1.71 5.07
C ALA A 151 24.03 2.62 4.17
N LEU A 152 23.31 2.03 3.20
CA LEU A 152 22.36 2.77 2.36
C LEU A 152 21.25 3.42 3.20
N ALA A 153 20.67 2.68 4.14
CA ALA A 153 19.59 3.17 5.01
C ALA A 153 20.08 4.33 5.89
N THR A 154 21.25 4.19 6.51
CA THR A 154 21.89 5.27 7.28
C THR A 154 22.09 6.52 6.42
N ILE A 155 22.67 6.38 5.22
CA ILE A 155 22.90 7.52 4.32
C ILE A 155 21.59 8.14 3.85
N ALA A 156 20.56 7.34 3.57
CA ALA A 156 19.26 7.83 3.15
C ALA A 156 18.63 8.73 4.22
N GLY A 157 18.55 8.26 5.48
CA GLY A 157 17.97 9.02 6.58
C GLY A 157 18.73 10.32 6.86
N TRP A 158 20.06 10.22 7.00
CA TRP A 158 20.92 11.39 7.20
C TRP A 158 20.89 12.37 6.02
N TYR A 159 20.75 11.88 4.79
CA TYR A 159 20.66 12.75 3.63
C TYR A 159 19.32 13.48 3.59
N LEU A 160 18.22 12.76 3.86
CA LEU A 160 16.88 13.35 3.91
C LEU A 160 16.80 14.45 4.97
N ALA A 161 17.41 14.25 6.14
CA ALA A 161 17.55 15.26 7.19
C ALA A 161 18.53 16.38 6.80
N GLU A 162 19.82 16.10 6.95
CA GLU A 162 20.88 17.13 7.02
C GLU A 162 21.75 17.22 5.75
N GLY A 163 21.44 16.40 4.75
CA GLY A 163 22.20 16.30 3.51
C GLY A 163 21.96 17.45 2.53
N CYS A 164 23.04 17.88 1.87
CA CYS A 164 23.00 18.86 0.81
C CYS A 164 24.02 18.55 -0.30
N VAL A 165 23.58 18.56 -1.55
CA VAL A 165 24.46 18.45 -2.72
C VAL A 165 25.07 19.81 -3.06
N VAL A 166 26.40 19.83 -3.21
CA VAL A 166 27.17 20.99 -3.64
C VAL A 166 27.63 20.81 -5.09
N TYR A 167 27.31 21.79 -5.92
CA TYR A 167 27.66 21.80 -7.34
C TYR A 167 28.99 22.52 -7.57
N ARG A 168 29.85 21.94 -8.40
CA ARG A 168 31.04 22.61 -8.94
C ARG A 168 30.95 22.67 -10.45
N ARG A 169 30.93 23.90 -11.00
CA ARG A 169 30.77 24.16 -12.44
C ARG A 169 29.51 23.53 -13.04
N GLY A 170 28.42 23.53 -12.28
CA GLY A 170 27.12 22.98 -12.71
C GLY A 170 27.01 21.45 -12.63
N ILE A 171 27.99 20.78 -12.03
CA ILE A 171 27.99 19.32 -11.84
C ILE A 171 27.94 19.03 -10.34
N PRO A 172 27.05 18.13 -9.86
CA PRO A 172 27.08 17.63 -8.50
C PRO A 172 28.46 17.04 -8.20
N ASN A 173 29.08 17.52 -7.13
CA ASN A 173 30.48 17.19 -6.87
C ASN A 173 30.77 16.74 -5.45
N GLU A 174 29.94 17.16 -4.51
CA GLU A 174 30.15 16.94 -3.09
C GLU A 174 28.80 16.81 -2.39
N VAL A 175 28.71 15.94 -1.40
CA VAL A 175 27.59 15.91 -0.45
C VAL A 175 28.11 16.38 0.90
N THR A 176 27.37 17.28 1.54
CA THR A 176 27.67 17.79 2.88
C THR A 176 26.52 17.48 3.81
N PHE A 177 26.82 16.89 4.96
CA PHE A 177 25.89 16.74 6.08
C PHE A 177 26.26 17.79 7.13
N THR A 178 25.27 18.55 7.61
CA THR A 178 25.49 19.63 8.60
C THR A 178 24.89 19.21 9.93
N LEU A 179 25.71 19.12 10.96
CA LEU A 179 25.32 18.65 12.29
C LEU A 179 25.67 19.72 13.35
N HIS A 180 25.14 19.58 14.55
CA HIS A 180 25.60 20.31 15.72
C HIS A 180 27.00 19.81 16.16
N ALA A 181 27.79 20.69 16.79
CA ALA A 181 29.19 20.39 17.14
C ALA A 181 29.37 19.22 18.13
N ASP A 182 28.33 18.89 18.89
CA ASP A 182 28.32 17.84 19.90
C ASP A 182 27.92 16.46 19.33
N GLU A 183 27.40 16.41 18.09
CA GLU A 183 26.89 15.19 17.41
C GLU A 183 28.02 14.41 16.72
N ARG A 184 29.09 14.13 17.47
CA ARG A 184 30.27 13.43 16.94
C ARG A 184 30.00 11.97 16.63
N GLU A 185 29.12 11.32 17.39
CA GLU A 185 28.75 9.92 17.15
C GLU A 185 27.98 9.79 15.84
N SER A 186 26.99 10.64 15.60
CA SER A 186 26.29 10.78 14.32
C SER A 186 27.24 11.05 13.15
N ALA A 187 28.22 11.94 13.33
CA ALA A 187 29.23 12.21 12.30
C ALA A 187 30.10 10.99 11.95
N ASN A 188 30.44 10.19 12.95
CA ASN A 188 31.19 8.95 12.75
C ASN A 188 30.32 7.90 12.05
N GLU A 189 29.06 7.77 12.43
CA GLU A 189 28.11 6.86 11.78
C GLU A 189 27.96 7.19 10.28
N ILE A 190 27.76 8.47 9.93
CA ILE A 190 27.74 8.91 8.54
C ILE A 190 29.06 8.56 7.82
N THR A 191 30.19 8.77 8.50
CA THR A 191 31.51 8.49 7.92
C THR A 191 31.71 7.00 7.65
N GLU A 192 31.35 6.12 8.59
CA GLU A 192 31.41 4.67 8.43
C GLU A 192 30.49 4.20 7.30
N ALA A 193 29.29 4.74 7.21
CA ALA A 193 28.38 4.44 6.11
C ALA A 193 28.95 4.89 4.75
N LEU A 194 29.56 6.08 4.66
CA LEU A 194 30.22 6.59 3.45
C LEU A 194 31.42 5.73 3.01
N GLU A 195 32.16 5.13 3.95
CA GLU A 195 33.25 4.21 3.64
C GLU A 195 32.76 2.98 2.87
N ALA A 196 31.56 2.46 3.17
CA ALA A 196 30.97 1.34 2.45
C ALA A 196 30.66 1.66 0.97
N PHE A 197 30.44 2.93 0.64
CA PHE A 197 30.30 3.40 -0.73
C PHE A 197 31.63 3.66 -1.44
N ASP A 198 32.78 3.40 -0.80
CA ASP A 198 34.10 3.87 -1.26
C ASP A 198 34.15 5.41 -1.48
N ALA A 199 33.33 6.17 -0.74
CA ALA A 199 33.18 7.61 -0.86
C ALA A 199 33.97 8.32 0.28
N PRO A 200 35.19 8.84 0.01
CA PRO A 200 36.01 9.41 1.07
C PRO A 200 35.38 10.65 1.69
N SER A 201 35.35 10.69 3.02
CA SER A 201 34.80 11.81 3.76
C SER A 201 35.86 12.54 4.60
N ARG A 202 35.53 13.77 5.03
CA ARG A 202 36.28 14.53 6.03
C ARG A 202 35.32 15.22 6.98
N ILE A 203 35.69 15.31 8.25
CA ILE A 203 34.95 16.06 9.26
C ILE A 203 35.58 17.45 9.42
N GLU A 204 34.75 18.49 9.38
CA GLU A 204 35.12 19.88 9.63
C GLU A 204 34.32 20.42 10.81
N VAL A 205 35.00 20.90 11.85
CA VAL A 205 34.36 21.54 13.00
C VAL A 205 34.49 23.05 12.86
N VAL A 206 33.36 23.74 12.87
CA VAL A 206 33.27 25.20 12.81
C VAL A 206 32.86 25.71 14.20
N GLU A 207 33.85 25.89 15.07
CA GLU A 207 33.64 26.24 16.50
C GLU A 207 32.79 27.50 16.68
N GLU A 208 32.96 28.53 15.83
CA GLU A 208 32.21 29.79 15.93
C GLU A 208 30.70 29.64 15.73
N ARG A 209 30.26 28.54 15.10
CA ARG A 209 28.85 28.28 14.76
C ARG A 209 28.28 27.07 15.48
N ASN A 210 29.03 26.44 16.38
CA ASN A 210 28.69 25.14 16.97
C ASN A 210 28.22 24.13 15.91
N THR A 211 28.91 24.11 14.77
CA THR A 211 28.55 23.25 13.63
C THR A 211 29.66 22.25 13.37
N LEU A 212 29.28 21.01 13.10
CA LEU A 212 30.13 19.97 12.57
C LEU A 212 29.64 19.63 11.15
N LYS A 213 30.56 19.45 10.21
CA LYS A 213 30.21 19.08 8.84
C LYS A 213 30.94 17.83 8.40
N VAL A 214 30.21 16.87 7.85
CA VAL A 214 30.78 15.73 7.13
C VAL A 214 30.73 16.03 5.64
N HIS A 215 31.90 16.14 5.02
CA HIS A 215 32.04 16.43 3.60
C HIS A 215 32.50 15.18 2.86
N THR A 216 31.81 14.80 1.78
CA THR A 216 32.29 13.77 0.83
C THR A 216 32.45 14.37 -0.56
N GLU A 217 33.69 14.57 -0.98
CA GLU A 217 34.05 15.16 -2.27
C GLU A 217 34.13 14.08 -3.37
N SER A 218 32.98 13.46 -3.67
CA SER A 218 32.84 12.46 -4.72
C SER A 218 31.72 12.84 -5.68
N ALA A 219 32.07 13.14 -6.94
CA ALA A 219 31.08 13.46 -7.97
C ALA A 219 30.17 12.26 -8.30
N SER A 220 30.69 11.05 -8.20
CA SER A 220 29.92 9.82 -8.43
C SER A 220 28.91 9.58 -7.31
N PHE A 221 29.32 9.78 -6.06
CA PHE A 221 28.40 9.70 -4.93
C PHE A 221 27.35 10.82 -4.97
N ALA A 222 27.77 12.07 -5.22
CA ALA A 222 26.84 13.21 -5.26
C ALA A 222 25.76 13.06 -6.35
N GLN A 223 26.09 12.46 -7.50
CA GLN A 223 25.11 12.21 -8.57
C GLN A 223 24.22 11.01 -8.27
N PHE A 224 24.74 9.97 -7.62
CA PHE A 224 23.91 8.89 -7.11
C PHE A 224 22.87 9.46 -6.13
N ILE A 225 23.32 10.22 -5.13
CA ILE A 225 22.44 10.84 -4.14
C ILE A 225 21.43 11.81 -4.77
N GLU A 226 21.85 12.72 -5.65
CA GLU A 226 20.93 13.63 -6.35
C GLU A 226 19.92 12.86 -7.21
N GLY A 227 20.36 11.84 -7.94
CA GLY A 227 19.50 11.05 -8.82
C GLY A 227 18.49 10.18 -8.07
N THR A 228 18.83 9.75 -6.86
CA THR A 228 17.98 8.90 -6.02
C THR A 228 17.03 9.71 -5.13
N PHE A 229 17.51 10.78 -4.49
CA PHE A 229 16.76 11.49 -3.46
C PHE A 229 16.39 12.92 -3.84
N GLY A 230 16.83 13.41 -5.01
CA GLY A 230 16.70 14.82 -5.37
C GLY A 230 17.62 15.73 -4.56
N THR A 231 17.39 17.04 -4.63
CA THR A 231 18.21 18.06 -3.97
C THR A 231 17.34 19.21 -3.47
N GLY A 232 17.73 19.86 -2.38
CA GLY A 232 16.97 20.97 -1.78
C GLY A 232 15.84 20.50 -0.85
N ALA A 233 15.67 21.17 0.29
CA ALA A 233 14.85 20.66 1.40
C ALA A 233 13.35 20.41 1.09
N ALA A 234 12.78 21.05 0.06
CA ALA A 234 11.39 20.86 -0.35
C ALA A 234 11.25 20.05 -1.66
N GLU A 235 12.38 19.70 -2.28
CA GLU A 235 12.48 18.97 -3.55
C GLU A 235 13.11 17.59 -3.35
N LYS A 236 13.56 17.27 -2.12
CA LYS A 236 13.95 15.92 -1.73
C LYS A 236 12.72 15.00 -1.74
N VAL A 237 12.91 13.81 -2.29
CA VAL A 237 11.90 12.76 -2.45
C VAL A 237 12.33 11.48 -1.76
N VAL A 238 11.36 10.65 -1.40
CA VAL A 238 11.59 9.28 -0.97
C VAL A 238 11.59 8.41 -2.23
N PRO A 239 12.72 7.78 -2.59
CA PRO A 239 12.77 6.93 -3.78
C PRO A 239 11.82 5.73 -3.65
N ASP A 240 11.26 5.31 -4.78
CA ASP A 240 10.28 4.23 -4.92
C ASP A 240 10.68 2.95 -4.15
N PHE A 241 11.96 2.56 -4.23
CA PHE A 241 12.46 1.35 -3.54
C PHE A 241 12.38 1.43 -2.02
N LEU A 242 12.28 2.63 -1.41
CA LEU A 242 12.10 2.76 0.04
C LEU A 242 10.64 2.66 0.46
N TRP A 243 9.67 2.90 -0.42
CA TRP A 243 8.25 2.77 -0.10
C TRP A 243 7.85 1.32 0.19
N ASN A 244 8.44 0.38 -0.56
CA ASN A 244 8.21 -1.05 -0.39
C ASN A 244 9.43 -1.81 0.19
N ALA A 245 10.40 -1.14 0.84
CA ALA A 245 11.50 -1.83 1.51
C ALA A 245 10.99 -2.61 2.75
N PRO A 246 11.68 -3.69 3.19
CA PRO A 246 11.36 -4.37 4.44
C PRO A 246 11.26 -3.38 5.61
N VAL A 247 10.30 -3.61 6.52
CA VAL A 247 9.96 -2.67 7.60
C VAL A 247 11.16 -2.30 8.48
N GLU A 248 12.08 -3.22 8.72
CA GLU A 248 13.33 -2.97 9.48
C GLU A 248 14.27 -2.00 8.75
N THR A 249 14.34 -2.10 7.42
CA THR A 249 15.13 -1.18 6.60
C THR A 249 14.52 0.21 6.60
N GLN A 250 13.20 0.30 6.46
CA GLN A 250 12.49 1.58 6.57
C GLN A 250 12.66 2.20 7.95
N ALA A 251 12.50 1.41 9.02
CA ALA A 251 12.70 1.86 10.38
C ALA A 251 14.10 2.44 10.58
N ARG A 252 15.15 1.80 10.04
CA ARG A 252 16.53 2.31 10.11
C ARG A 252 16.71 3.67 9.41
N VAL A 253 16.04 3.88 8.27
CA VAL A 253 16.04 5.18 7.58
C VAL A 253 15.30 6.24 8.40
N VAL A 254 14.14 5.89 8.98
CA VAL A 254 13.36 6.79 9.85
C VAL A 254 14.16 7.14 11.10
N GLU A 255 14.85 6.19 11.73
CA GLU A 255 15.75 6.44 12.86
C GLU A 255 16.79 7.51 12.52
N ALA A 256 17.59 7.32 11.46
CA ALA A 256 18.60 8.29 11.06
C ALA A 256 18.02 9.66 10.65
N LEU A 257 16.79 9.68 10.12
CA LEU A 257 16.07 10.92 9.82
C LEU A 257 15.66 11.68 11.10
N PHE A 258 15.18 10.96 12.13
CA PHE A 258 14.89 11.53 13.45
C PHE A 258 16.15 11.94 14.20
N ASP A 259 17.26 11.23 14.05
CA ASP A 259 18.53 11.62 14.67
C ASP A 259 19.06 12.95 14.12
N GLY A 260 18.75 13.27 12.86
CA GLY A 260 19.10 14.55 12.24
C GLY A 260 18.10 15.67 12.50
N ASP A 261 16.83 15.47 12.13
CA ASP A 261 15.80 16.54 12.14
C ASP A 261 14.75 16.37 13.25
N GLY A 262 14.85 15.32 14.05
CA GLY A 262 13.93 15.02 15.13
C GLY A 262 14.20 15.84 16.40
N THR A 263 13.16 16.01 17.19
CA THR A 263 13.21 16.67 18.50
C THR A 263 12.55 15.79 19.54
N MET A 264 13.16 15.67 20.71
CA MET A 264 12.65 14.87 21.82
C MET A 264 12.23 15.77 23.00
N GLU A 265 11.03 15.55 23.52
CA GLU A 265 10.55 16.09 24.79
C GLU A 265 10.46 14.99 25.84
N THR A 266 11.13 15.17 26.98
CA THR A 266 11.03 14.28 28.14
C THR A 266 10.19 14.91 29.25
N ARG A 267 9.20 14.18 29.76
CA ARG A 267 8.33 14.58 30.89
C ARG A 267 8.25 13.44 31.92
N GLY A 268 9.03 13.56 32.99
CA GLY A 268 9.21 12.45 33.92
C GLY A 268 9.89 11.29 33.19
N ASP A 269 9.31 10.09 33.29
CA ASP A 269 9.83 8.89 32.61
C ASP A 269 9.27 8.72 31.18
N SER A 270 8.37 9.61 30.73
CA SER A 270 7.76 9.55 29.40
C SER A 270 8.47 10.47 28.42
N GLN A 271 8.66 9.98 27.20
CA GLN A 271 9.25 10.74 26.11
C GLN A 271 8.28 10.85 24.93
N ARG A 272 8.37 11.95 24.21
CA ARG A 272 7.71 12.18 22.93
C ARG A 272 8.72 12.69 21.94
N VAL A 273 8.80 12.05 20.78
CA VAL A 273 9.59 12.55 19.66
C VAL A 273 8.69 13.20 18.62
N GLN A 274 9.26 14.18 17.92
CA GLN A 274 8.60 14.91 16.84
C GLN A 274 9.60 15.18 15.73
N LEU A 275 9.21 14.89 14.49
CA LEU A 275 9.93 15.25 13.27
C LEU A 275 9.10 16.30 12.52
N GLN A 276 9.71 17.43 12.16
CA GLN A 276 9.04 18.52 11.46
C GLN A 276 9.81 18.93 10.21
N LEU A 277 9.17 18.79 9.04
CA LEU A 277 9.80 19.03 7.73
C LEU A 277 8.96 19.96 6.85
N THR A 278 9.54 20.41 5.74
CA THR A 278 8.83 21.13 4.67
C THR A 278 8.36 20.23 3.53
N SER A 279 8.83 18.98 3.48
CA SER A 279 8.39 17.98 2.51
C SER A 279 7.24 17.17 3.12
N GLU A 280 6.09 17.19 2.46
CA GLU A 280 4.90 16.43 2.84
C GLU A 280 5.11 14.94 2.59
N GLU A 281 5.69 14.59 1.43
CA GLU A 281 5.95 13.21 1.00
C GLU A 281 6.80 12.44 2.01
N ILE A 282 7.86 13.05 2.55
CA ILE A 282 8.70 12.41 3.57
C ILE A 282 7.89 12.17 4.85
N ILE A 283 7.03 13.11 5.24
CA ILE A 283 6.19 12.98 6.44
C ILE A 283 5.11 11.92 6.25
N ASP A 284 4.52 11.82 5.07
CA ASP A 284 3.56 10.77 4.72
C ASP A 284 4.22 9.39 4.68
N TRP A 285 5.43 9.30 4.12
CA TRP A 285 6.21 8.08 4.14
C TRP A 285 6.55 7.65 5.58
N VAL A 286 7.05 8.56 6.43
CA VAL A 286 7.31 8.26 7.85
C VAL A 286 6.04 7.80 8.57
N PHE A 287 4.89 8.42 8.28
CA PHE A 287 3.61 8.01 8.83
C PHE A 287 3.25 6.57 8.43
N GLN A 288 3.39 6.22 7.15
CA GLN A 288 3.17 4.88 6.62
C GLN A 288 4.15 3.84 7.21
N VAL A 289 5.44 4.16 7.35
CA VAL A 289 6.41 3.31 8.06
C VAL A 289 5.98 3.06 9.50
N GLY A 290 5.42 4.09 10.15
CA GLY A 290 4.81 3.95 11.47
C GLY A 290 3.71 2.89 11.50
N LEU A 291 2.74 2.97 10.58
CA LEU A 291 1.67 1.97 10.49
C LEU A 291 2.22 0.55 10.28
N ARG A 292 3.19 0.38 9.35
CA ARG A 292 3.86 -0.92 9.14
C ARG A 292 4.59 -1.46 10.38
N CYS A 293 5.08 -0.57 11.24
CA CYS A 293 5.70 -0.92 12.52
C CYS A 293 4.68 -1.17 13.65
N GLY A 294 3.37 -1.02 13.41
CA GLY A 294 2.34 -1.05 14.45
C GLY A 294 2.31 0.22 15.32
N VAL A 295 2.83 1.35 14.83
CA VAL A 295 2.97 2.61 15.55
C VAL A 295 2.22 3.73 14.83
N GLN A 296 1.10 4.16 15.41
CA GLN A 296 0.32 5.27 14.86
C GLN A 296 0.90 6.64 15.31
N PHE A 297 1.66 7.29 14.43
CA PHE A 297 2.06 8.68 14.63
C PHE A 297 0.85 9.61 14.64
N SER A 298 0.93 10.71 15.39
CA SER A 298 0.06 11.86 15.13
C SER A 298 0.69 12.70 14.03
N ARG A 299 -0.03 12.90 12.92
CA ARG A 299 0.37 13.69 11.76
C ARG A 299 -0.37 15.03 11.77
N HIS A 300 0.35 16.08 11.42
CA HIS A 300 -0.18 17.43 11.43
C HIS A 300 0.47 18.29 10.34
N SER A 301 -0.29 19.26 9.84
CA SER A 301 0.19 20.27 8.91
C SER A 301 -0.16 21.67 9.39
N ARG A 302 0.62 22.67 8.97
CA ARG A 302 0.36 24.08 9.22
C ARG A 302 0.91 24.92 8.08
N THR A 303 0.09 25.86 7.60
CA THR A 303 0.48 26.82 6.57
C THR A 303 0.41 28.25 7.13
N PRO A 304 1.53 28.81 7.62
CA PRO A 304 1.56 30.20 8.11
C PRO A 304 1.45 31.21 6.96
N GLU A 305 0.89 32.39 7.25
CA GLU A 305 0.88 33.51 6.29
C GLU A 305 2.31 33.86 5.84
N ASN A 306 2.56 33.85 4.52
CA ASN A 306 3.84 34.17 3.88
C ASN A 306 5.01 33.22 4.22
N ARG A 307 4.74 31.99 4.66
CA ARG A 307 5.77 30.94 4.79
C ARG A 307 5.34 29.69 4.04
N ARG A 308 6.32 28.80 3.80
CA ARG A 308 6.04 27.47 3.26
C ARG A 308 5.23 26.66 4.28
N PRO A 309 4.35 25.76 3.83
CA PRO A 309 3.75 24.75 4.70
C PRO A 309 4.81 23.97 5.47
N THR A 310 4.47 23.57 6.67
CA THR A 310 5.27 22.68 7.50
C THR A 310 4.41 21.53 7.96
N TYR A 311 4.98 20.34 7.92
CA TYR A 311 4.34 19.08 8.24
C TYR A 311 5.12 18.43 9.37
N TRP A 312 4.44 17.78 10.31
CA TRP A 312 5.13 17.08 11.38
C TRP A 312 4.39 15.83 11.81
N VAL A 313 5.18 14.85 12.22
CA VAL A 313 4.72 13.64 12.89
C VAL A 313 5.28 13.59 14.29
N SER A 314 4.53 12.96 15.20
CA SER A 314 4.98 12.79 16.57
C SER A 314 4.44 11.52 17.19
N VAL A 315 5.23 10.94 18.08
CA VAL A 315 4.92 9.66 18.73
C VAL A 315 5.43 9.64 20.16
N SER A 316 4.71 8.94 21.01
CA SER A 316 5.05 8.73 22.42
C SER A 316 5.81 7.42 22.59
N VAL A 317 6.80 7.39 23.48
CA VAL A 317 7.56 6.17 23.79
C VAL A 317 6.65 5.00 24.15
N SER A 318 5.51 5.28 24.79
CA SER A 318 4.52 4.27 25.21
C SER A 318 3.95 3.41 24.08
N THR A 319 4.06 3.82 22.81
CA THR A 319 3.51 3.07 21.67
C THR A 319 4.57 2.40 20.80
N ALA A 320 5.87 2.62 21.07
CA ALA A 320 6.94 2.20 20.17
C ALA A 320 7.92 1.17 20.77
N LEU A 321 7.81 0.85 22.08
CA LEU A 321 8.86 0.09 22.78
C LEU A 321 9.06 -1.34 22.29
N ASP A 322 7.99 -1.98 21.83
CA ASP A 322 8.02 -3.36 21.31
C ASP A 322 8.11 -3.41 19.78
N THR A 323 8.46 -2.29 19.14
CA THR A 323 8.52 -2.16 17.68
C THR A 323 9.93 -1.75 17.24
N PRO A 324 10.25 -1.83 15.93
CA PRO A 324 11.53 -1.36 15.40
C PRO A 324 11.83 0.10 15.79
N LEU A 325 10.79 0.94 15.88
CA LEU A 325 10.88 2.37 16.19
C LEU A 325 11.20 2.69 17.66
N LYS A 326 11.45 1.70 18.52
CA LYS A 326 11.92 1.95 19.89
C LYS A 326 13.23 2.75 19.95
N ARG A 327 14.06 2.66 18.90
CA ARG A 327 15.36 3.35 18.83
C ARG A 327 15.23 4.87 18.67
N LEU A 328 14.03 5.37 18.38
CA LEU A 328 13.77 6.82 18.40
C LEU A 328 13.85 7.43 19.81
N PHE A 329 13.94 6.60 20.85
CA PHE A 329 13.89 7.02 22.24
C PHE A 329 15.17 6.63 22.97
N ASP A 330 15.71 7.57 23.75
CA ASP A 330 16.96 7.40 24.47
C ASP A 330 16.70 7.09 25.95
N ASP A 331 17.59 6.33 26.59
CA ASP A 331 17.60 6.17 28.05
C ASP A 331 16.24 5.78 28.69
N VAL A 332 15.41 5.01 27.98
CA VAL A 332 14.11 4.56 28.51
C VAL A 332 14.33 3.63 29.70
N PRO A 333 13.73 3.89 30.89
CA PRO A 333 13.90 3.04 32.06
C PRO A 333 13.45 1.60 31.81
N GLU A 334 14.21 0.61 32.29
CA GLU A 334 13.86 -0.82 32.14
C GLU A 334 12.51 -1.19 32.77
N ASP A 335 12.07 -0.44 33.79
CA ASP A 335 10.78 -0.61 34.45
C ASP A 335 9.67 0.29 33.89
N PHE A 336 9.92 1.00 32.78
CA PHE A 336 8.92 1.83 32.13
C PHE A 336 7.74 0.99 31.67
N ARG A 337 6.56 1.30 32.22
CA ARG A 337 5.32 0.62 31.85
C ARG A 337 4.68 1.35 30.68
N ALA A 338 4.88 0.82 29.49
CA ALA A 338 4.10 1.21 28.33
C ALA A 338 2.61 1.07 28.65
N VAL A 339 1.86 2.13 28.39
CA VAL A 339 0.42 2.02 28.25
C VAL A 339 0.19 1.86 26.77
N ASP A 340 -0.27 0.69 26.38
CA ASP A 340 -0.65 0.46 25.00
C ASP A 340 -1.73 1.47 24.61
N ARG A 341 -1.35 2.32 23.66
CA ARG A 341 -2.22 3.33 23.04
C ARG A 341 -2.32 3.09 21.55
N THR A 342 -1.80 1.96 21.05
CA THR A 342 -2.04 1.54 19.68
C THR A 342 -3.55 1.39 19.53
N LYS A 343 -4.10 2.08 18.52
CA LYS A 343 -5.52 1.97 18.20
C LYS A 343 -5.60 0.85 17.18
N GLN A 344 -5.81 -0.37 17.66
CA GLN A 344 -6.14 -1.50 16.81
C GLN A 344 -7.50 -2.08 17.21
N ALA A 345 -8.23 -2.56 16.22
CA ALA A 345 -9.42 -3.39 16.44
C ALA A 345 -9.48 -4.48 15.37
N ASN A 346 -9.81 -5.69 15.79
CA ASN A 346 -9.92 -6.85 14.91
C ASN A 346 -8.68 -7.10 14.03
N GLY A 347 -7.49 -6.77 14.53
CA GLY A 347 -6.22 -6.97 13.82
C GLY A 347 -5.83 -5.86 12.83
N HIS A 348 -6.58 -4.75 12.77
CA HIS A 348 -6.27 -3.62 11.90
C HIS A 348 -6.03 -2.34 12.71
N GLU A 349 -5.20 -1.44 12.20
CA GLU A 349 -5.03 -0.06 12.66
C GLU A 349 -6.30 0.75 12.40
N ILE A 350 -6.68 1.57 13.37
CA ILE A 350 -7.95 2.31 13.31
C ILE A 350 -7.81 3.78 13.68
N VAL A 351 -8.76 4.58 13.21
CA VAL A 351 -8.85 6.01 13.50
C VAL A 351 -10.29 6.43 13.70
N ALA A 352 -10.55 7.21 14.75
CA ALA A 352 -11.87 7.81 14.98
C ALA A 352 -12.04 9.05 14.09
N ILE A 353 -13.28 9.43 13.81
CA ILE A 353 -13.59 10.64 13.04
C ILE A 353 -13.63 11.85 14.00
N ASP A 354 -12.85 12.89 13.71
CA ASP A 354 -12.84 14.16 14.45
C ASP A 354 -13.99 15.08 14.00
N SER A 355 -14.24 15.16 12.69
CA SER A 355 -15.40 15.86 12.14
C SER A 355 -15.85 15.27 10.80
N ILE A 356 -17.13 15.46 10.49
CA ILE A 356 -17.72 15.14 9.19
C ILE A 356 -18.60 16.28 8.69
N ASP A 357 -18.28 16.79 7.51
CA ASP A 357 -18.91 17.96 6.92
C ASP A 357 -19.39 17.69 5.49
N ARG A 358 -20.31 18.54 5.01
CA ARG A 358 -20.77 18.53 3.62
C ARG A 358 -20.29 19.79 2.93
N VAL A 359 -19.50 19.63 1.87
CA VAL A 359 -18.86 20.74 1.16
C VAL A 359 -19.36 20.79 -0.28
N PRO A 360 -19.94 21.92 -0.74
CA PRO A 360 -20.33 22.07 -2.14
C PRO A 360 -19.12 21.91 -3.06
N TYR A 361 -19.26 21.06 -4.08
CA TYR A 361 -18.20 20.80 -5.03
C TYR A 361 -18.74 20.76 -6.46
N LYS A 362 -17.97 21.38 -7.36
CA LYS A 362 -18.25 21.39 -8.79
C LYS A 362 -16.96 21.17 -9.56
N GLY A 363 -16.81 19.97 -10.08
CA GLY A 363 -15.55 19.55 -10.68
C GLY A 363 -15.56 18.10 -11.14
N PRO A 364 -14.45 17.63 -11.73
CA PRO A 364 -14.25 16.21 -11.97
C PRO A 364 -14.12 15.46 -10.64
N VAL A 365 -14.51 14.20 -10.66
CA VAL A 365 -14.22 13.22 -9.62
C VAL A 365 -13.76 11.93 -10.29
N HIS A 366 -12.83 11.25 -9.63
CA HIS A 366 -12.11 10.10 -10.14
C HIS A 366 -12.39 8.86 -9.29
N ASN A 367 -12.23 7.69 -9.89
CA ASN A 367 -12.24 6.42 -9.18
C ASN A 367 -11.34 5.42 -9.92
N ALA A 368 -10.72 4.50 -9.19
CA ALA A 368 -10.03 3.34 -9.75
C ALA A 368 -10.85 2.07 -9.50
N GLU A 369 -10.83 1.14 -10.44
CA GLU A 369 -11.32 -0.23 -10.29
C GLU A 369 -10.12 -1.15 -10.07
N VAL A 370 -10.25 -2.04 -9.10
CA VAL A 370 -9.21 -2.91 -8.54
C VAL A 370 -9.80 -4.31 -8.42
N THR A 371 -9.05 -5.34 -8.81
CA THR A 371 -9.49 -6.73 -8.78
C THR A 371 -9.39 -7.36 -7.39
N ASP A 372 -9.90 -8.59 -7.28
CA ASP A 372 -9.78 -9.50 -6.14
C ASP A 372 -10.47 -9.03 -4.85
N THR A 373 -9.90 -8.04 -4.14
CA THR A 373 -10.50 -7.50 -2.90
C THR A 373 -11.48 -6.38 -3.17
N HIS A 374 -11.41 -5.74 -4.34
CA HIS A 374 -12.18 -4.55 -4.67
C HIS A 374 -11.94 -3.35 -3.72
N THR A 375 -10.79 -3.32 -3.07
CA THR A 375 -10.40 -2.25 -2.15
C THR A 375 -9.11 -1.58 -2.57
N TYR A 376 -8.88 -0.38 -2.06
CA TYR A 376 -7.59 0.29 -2.11
C TYR A 376 -7.47 1.29 -0.96
N ILE A 377 -6.27 1.81 -0.74
CA ILE A 377 -6.01 2.79 0.32
C ILE A 377 -6.00 4.20 -0.26
N ALA A 378 -6.87 5.08 0.26
CA ALA A 378 -6.96 6.49 -0.11
C ALA A 378 -6.85 7.39 1.15
N GLU A 379 -5.93 8.36 1.14
CA GLU A 379 -5.57 9.18 2.31
C GLU A 379 -5.37 8.32 3.58
N ASP A 380 -4.63 7.23 3.43
CA ASP A 380 -4.33 6.22 4.47
C ASP A 380 -5.53 5.37 4.96
N LEU A 381 -6.74 5.60 4.42
CA LEU A 381 -7.96 4.88 4.80
C LEU A 381 -8.29 3.77 3.80
N VAL A 382 -8.80 2.65 4.32
CA VAL A 382 -9.30 1.55 3.49
C VAL A 382 -10.67 1.93 2.91
N VAL A 383 -10.73 1.97 1.57
CA VAL A 383 -11.91 2.37 0.81
C VAL A 383 -12.28 1.30 -0.22
N HIS A 384 -13.56 1.23 -0.56
CA HIS A 384 -14.05 0.29 -1.56
C HIS A 384 -14.11 0.95 -2.93
N ASN A 385 -13.70 0.25 -3.98
CA ASN A 385 -13.83 0.73 -5.34
C ASN A 385 -15.28 0.66 -5.83
N CYS A 386 -15.49 1.04 -7.10
CA CYS A 386 -16.82 0.98 -7.69
C CYS A 386 -17.08 -0.37 -8.32
N GLU A 387 -17.94 -1.20 -7.72
CA GLU A 387 -18.59 -2.30 -8.43
C GLU A 387 -19.44 -1.73 -9.57
N THR A 388 -18.83 -1.52 -10.72
CA THR A 388 -19.54 -1.29 -11.97
C THR A 388 -19.48 -2.57 -12.76
N ILE A 389 -20.39 -3.52 -12.49
CA ILE A 389 -20.67 -4.51 -13.53
C ILE A 389 -21.24 -3.73 -14.70
N ALA A 390 -20.42 -3.50 -15.73
CA ALA A 390 -20.76 -2.72 -16.90
C ALA A 390 -21.95 -3.36 -17.64
N GLN A 391 -23.17 -2.95 -17.24
CA GLN A 391 -24.39 -3.28 -17.94
C GLN A 391 -24.86 -2.01 -18.64
N GLY A 392 -24.69 -1.97 -19.97
CA GLY A 392 -24.85 -0.77 -20.80
C GLY A 392 -25.95 0.19 -20.33
N GLY A 393 -25.53 1.36 -19.83
CA GLY A 393 -26.40 2.48 -19.44
C GLY A 393 -26.36 2.84 -17.94
N ALA A 394 -26.66 4.11 -17.64
CA ALA A 394 -26.43 4.80 -16.36
C ALA A 394 -27.35 4.39 -15.17
N ARG A 395 -27.69 3.11 -14.99
CA ARG A 395 -28.43 2.63 -13.80
C ARG A 395 -27.83 1.34 -13.26
N ARG A 396 -27.63 1.27 -11.93
CA ARG A 396 -27.38 0.02 -11.19
C ARG A 396 -28.58 -0.91 -11.44
N GLY A 397 -28.40 -1.94 -12.26
CA GLY A 397 -29.44 -2.92 -12.59
C GLY A 397 -29.36 -4.12 -11.66
N ALA A 398 -30.51 -4.63 -11.21
CA ALA A 398 -30.57 -5.96 -10.62
C ALA A 398 -30.24 -6.99 -11.71
N GLN A 399 -29.15 -7.74 -11.55
CA GLN A 399 -28.73 -8.73 -12.55
C GLN A 399 -29.48 -10.04 -12.34
N MET A 400 -29.96 -10.62 -13.43
CA MET A 400 -30.64 -11.92 -13.42
C MET A 400 -30.07 -12.81 -14.52
N GLY A 401 -29.45 -13.91 -14.12
CA GLY A 401 -29.09 -15.00 -15.01
C GLY A 401 -30.32 -15.89 -15.19
N VAL A 402 -30.74 -16.09 -16.44
CA VAL A 402 -31.83 -17.03 -16.75
C VAL A 402 -31.31 -18.14 -17.64
N MET A 403 -31.31 -19.38 -17.15
CA MET A 403 -30.98 -20.57 -17.95
C MET A 403 -32.24 -21.33 -18.31
N ARG A 404 -32.37 -21.76 -19.57
CA ARG A 404 -33.51 -22.55 -20.00
C ARG A 404 -33.47 -23.95 -19.37
N VAL A 405 -34.61 -24.48 -18.94
CA VAL A 405 -34.71 -25.81 -18.29
C VAL A 405 -34.19 -26.98 -19.13
N SER A 406 -34.10 -26.80 -20.45
CA SER A 406 -33.55 -27.80 -21.37
C SER A 406 -32.03 -27.75 -21.50
N HIS A 407 -31.34 -26.78 -20.89
CA HIS A 407 -29.89 -26.69 -20.99
C HIS A 407 -29.25 -27.82 -20.18
N PRO A 408 -28.20 -28.50 -20.68
CA PRO A 408 -27.53 -29.56 -19.93
C PRO A 408 -26.98 -29.03 -18.60
N ASP A 409 -26.31 -27.90 -18.62
CA ASP A 409 -25.72 -27.30 -17.40
C ASP A 409 -26.75 -26.69 -16.42
N VAL A 410 -28.06 -26.89 -16.61
CA VAL A 410 -29.10 -26.31 -15.72
C VAL A 410 -28.97 -26.78 -14.28
N ILE A 411 -28.52 -28.01 -14.07
CA ILE A 411 -28.30 -28.56 -12.72
C ILE A 411 -27.15 -27.84 -12.03
N GLN A 412 -26.03 -27.64 -12.72
CA GLN A 412 -24.92 -26.84 -12.18
C GLN A 412 -25.36 -25.39 -11.94
N PHE A 413 -26.15 -24.82 -12.85
CA PHE A 413 -26.62 -23.44 -12.76
C PHE A 413 -27.49 -23.18 -11.53
N ILE A 414 -28.37 -24.11 -11.13
CA ILE A 414 -29.19 -23.97 -9.91
C ILE A 414 -28.37 -24.13 -8.62
N HIS A 415 -27.20 -24.78 -8.71
CA HIS A 415 -26.29 -25.01 -7.60
C HIS A 415 -25.12 -24.05 -7.54
N ALA A 416 -25.00 -23.11 -8.48
CA ALA A 416 -23.85 -22.20 -8.62
C ALA A 416 -23.64 -21.24 -7.43
N LYS A 417 -24.59 -21.16 -6.50
CA LYS A 417 -24.51 -20.37 -5.26
C LYS A 417 -24.29 -21.21 -4.00
N ASN A 418 -24.21 -22.53 -4.15
CA ASN A 418 -24.06 -23.42 -3.01
C ASN A 418 -22.56 -23.53 -2.67
N LYS A 419 -22.20 -23.15 -1.43
CA LYS A 419 -20.82 -23.13 -0.96
C LYS A 419 -20.12 -24.49 -1.06
N ASP A 420 -20.85 -25.58 -0.78
CA ASP A 420 -20.35 -26.96 -0.88
C ASP A 420 -20.01 -27.34 -2.33
N VAL A 421 -20.80 -26.87 -3.30
CA VAL A 421 -20.59 -27.16 -4.72
C VAL A 421 -19.41 -26.37 -5.29
N SER A 422 -19.25 -25.10 -4.90
CA SER A 422 -18.08 -24.29 -5.27
C SER A 422 -16.79 -24.87 -4.70
N LEU A 423 -16.80 -25.26 -3.42
CA LEU A 423 -15.65 -25.85 -2.76
C LEU A 423 -15.27 -27.22 -3.37
N ALA A 424 -16.25 -28.06 -3.68
CA ALA A 424 -16.03 -29.35 -4.35
C ALA A 424 -15.39 -29.21 -5.74
N HIS A 425 -15.70 -28.13 -6.47
CA HIS A 425 -15.06 -27.81 -7.74
C HIS A 425 -13.59 -27.41 -7.55
N THR A 426 -13.30 -26.59 -6.53
CA THR A 426 -11.94 -26.15 -6.23
C THR A 426 -11.06 -27.30 -5.71
N LEU A 427 -11.60 -28.17 -4.84
CA LEU A 427 -10.94 -29.39 -4.39
C LEU A 427 -10.60 -30.35 -5.55
N ARG A 428 -11.34 -30.28 -6.66
CA ARG A 428 -11.06 -31.05 -7.88
C ARG A 428 -10.05 -30.39 -8.83
N LEU A 429 -9.86 -29.08 -8.75
CA LEU A 429 -9.08 -28.30 -9.72
C LEU A 429 -7.66 -27.96 -9.24
N ASN A 430 -7.36 -28.12 -7.94
CA ASN A 430 -6.17 -27.53 -7.33
C ASN A 430 -4.86 -28.35 -7.37
N ASP A 431 -4.76 -29.48 -8.06
CA ASP A 431 -3.44 -30.07 -8.36
C ASP A 431 -3.49 -31.04 -9.56
N PRO A 432 -2.73 -30.80 -10.66
CA PRO A 432 -2.61 -31.76 -11.76
C PRO A 432 -1.87 -33.07 -11.41
N ASP A 433 -1.23 -33.15 -10.22
CA ASP A 433 -0.49 -34.33 -9.74
C ASP A 433 -1.07 -34.95 -8.43
N ASP A 434 -2.16 -34.42 -7.86
CA ASP A 434 -2.87 -35.02 -6.71
C ASP A 434 -4.17 -35.74 -7.13
N PHE A 435 -4.27 -37.04 -6.80
CA PHE A 435 -5.38 -37.93 -7.17
C PHE A 435 -6.34 -38.22 -6.00
N THR A 436 -6.34 -37.38 -4.96
CA THR A 436 -7.16 -37.56 -3.75
C THR A 436 -8.67 -37.63 -4.06
N HIS A 437 -9.17 -36.93 -5.09
CA HIS A 437 -10.60 -36.93 -5.45
C HIS A 437 -10.86 -37.34 -6.90
N ASN A 438 -11.06 -38.65 -7.13
CA ASN A 438 -11.37 -39.17 -8.47
C ASN A 438 -12.87 -39.02 -8.86
N SER A 439 -13.76 -38.68 -7.93
CA SER A 439 -15.20 -38.46 -8.19
C SER A 439 -15.69 -37.13 -7.61
N PHE A 440 -16.73 -36.53 -8.21
CA PHE A 440 -17.30 -35.25 -7.74
C PHE A 440 -17.99 -35.45 -6.39
N LYS A 441 -18.53 -36.64 -6.19
CA LYS A 441 -19.23 -37.03 -4.97
C LYS A 441 -18.29 -37.03 -3.76
N ASP A 442 -17.09 -37.57 -3.90
CA ASP A 442 -16.12 -37.60 -2.81
C ASP A 442 -15.68 -36.17 -2.43
N ALA A 443 -15.43 -35.32 -3.44
CA ALA A 443 -15.11 -33.91 -3.22
C ALA A 443 -16.28 -33.13 -2.58
N LEU A 444 -17.54 -33.47 -2.90
CA LEU A 444 -18.72 -32.84 -2.33
C LEU A 444 -18.98 -33.27 -0.88
N GLU A 445 -18.72 -34.53 -0.54
CA GLU A 445 -18.80 -35.00 0.84
C GLU A 445 -17.75 -34.31 1.72
N GLU A 446 -16.50 -34.21 1.24
CA GLU A 446 -15.45 -33.47 1.94
C GLU A 446 -15.74 -31.97 2.05
N ALA A 447 -16.21 -31.34 0.97
CA ALA A 447 -16.60 -29.94 0.99
C ALA A 447 -17.68 -29.64 2.04
N ARG A 448 -18.57 -30.59 2.32
CA ARG A 448 -19.58 -30.44 3.38
C ARG A 448 -18.99 -30.60 4.77
N ASP A 449 -18.02 -31.48 4.95
CA ASP A 449 -17.31 -31.64 6.22
C ASP A 449 -16.43 -30.42 6.55
N LEU A 450 -16.01 -29.67 5.54
CA LEU A 450 -15.27 -28.41 5.67
C LEU A 450 -16.17 -27.20 5.97
N ILE A 451 -17.49 -27.34 5.89
CA ILE A 451 -18.44 -26.28 6.26
C ILE A 451 -18.94 -26.56 7.67
N ASP A 452 -18.69 -25.64 8.60
CA ASP A 452 -19.16 -25.78 9.96
C ASP A 452 -20.69 -25.60 10.10
N ASP A 453 -21.23 -25.90 11.29
CA ASP A 453 -22.67 -25.77 11.59
C ASP A 453 -23.22 -24.34 11.41
N GLU A 454 -22.33 -23.34 11.28
CA GLU A 454 -22.63 -21.92 11.08
C GLU A 454 -22.48 -21.49 9.60
N GLY A 455 -22.10 -22.42 8.71
CA GLY A 455 -21.97 -22.19 7.28
C GLY A 455 -20.65 -21.50 6.87
N ARG A 456 -19.62 -21.55 7.72
CA ARG A 456 -18.30 -20.95 7.51
C ARG A 456 -17.31 -22.01 6.99
N VAL A 457 -16.33 -21.52 6.23
CA VAL A 457 -15.29 -22.33 5.58
C VAL A 457 -13.93 -21.94 6.19
N PRO A 458 -12.97 -22.88 6.33
CA PRO A 458 -11.61 -22.61 6.74
C PRO A 458 -11.00 -21.43 5.99
N GLU A 459 -10.26 -20.59 6.72
CA GLU A 459 -9.73 -19.30 6.24
C GLU A 459 -8.96 -19.42 4.91
N HIS A 460 -8.07 -20.40 4.81
CA HIS A 460 -7.29 -20.70 3.60
C HIS A 460 -8.10 -21.18 2.39
N LEU A 461 -9.40 -21.45 2.55
CA LEU A 461 -10.32 -21.89 1.49
C LEU A 461 -11.45 -20.89 1.24
N ARG A 462 -11.49 -19.74 1.92
CA ARG A 462 -12.56 -18.74 1.74
C ARG A 462 -12.58 -18.15 0.33
N ASN A 463 -11.41 -17.85 -0.23
CA ASN A 463 -11.26 -17.33 -1.60
C ASN A 463 -11.77 -18.33 -2.66
N ALA A 464 -11.76 -19.63 -2.36
CA ALA A 464 -12.27 -20.67 -3.25
C ALA A 464 -13.82 -20.77 -3.26
N VAL A 465 -14.51 -20.12 -2.31
CA VAL A 465 -15.95 -20.26 -2.05
C VAL A 465 -16.75 -19.01 -2.39
N GLU A 466 -16.09 -17.85 -2.50
CA GLU A 466 -16.71 -16.62 -2.99
C GLU A 466 -16.91 -16.69 -4.51
N GLY A 467 -17.98 -17.39 -4.90
CA GLY A 467 -18.24 -17.80 -6.28
C GLY A 467 -18.51 -16.66 -7.26
N HIS A 468 -18.11 -16.90 -8.51
CA HIS A 468 -18.26 -16.05 -9.71
C HIS A 468 -19.68 -15.52 -10.04
N LEU A 469 -20.72 -15.83 -9.25
CA LEU A 469 -22.12 -15.44 -9.47
C LEU A 469 -22.85 -14.98 -8.19
N SER A 470 -22.12 -14.66 -7.11
CA SER A 470 -22.68 -14.15 -5.84
C SER A 470 -23.69 -13.01 -6.07
N ASN A 471 -23.39 -12.12 -7.01
CA ASN A 471 -24.13 -10.89 -7.31
C ASN A 471 -25.27 -11.04 -8.36
N PHE A 472 -25.52 -12.25 -8.92
CA PHE A 472 -26.62 -12.50 -9.87
C PHE A 472 -27.85 -13.13 -9.19
N ASN A 473 -29.06 -12.68 -9.48
CA ASN A 473 -30.24 -13.52 -9.26
C ASN A 473 -30.26 -14.66 -10.29
N ILE A 474 -30.31 -15.92 -9.86
CA ILE A 474 -30.42 -17.06 -10.79
C ILE A 474 -31.88 -17.49 -10.94
N SER A 475 -32.30 -17.80 -12.15
CA SER A 475 -33.66 -18.26 -12.44
C SER A 475 -33.67 -19.27 -13.58
N VAL A 476 -34.56 -20.25 -13.53
CA VAL A 476 -34.71 -21.24 -14.59
C VAL A 476 -35.92 -20.91 -15.45
N GLY A 477 -35.70 -20.76 -16.75
CA GLY A 477 -36.74 -20.59 -17.76
C GLY A 477 -37.45 -21.90 -18.04
N ILE A 478 -38.55 -22.15 -17.33
CA ILE A 478 -39.40 -23.32 -17.48
C ILE A 478 -40.22 -23.25 -18.79
N THR A 479 -40.47 -24.40 -19.42
CA THR A 479 -41.28 -24.52 -20.66
C THR A 479 -42.54 -25.34 -20.42
N ASP A 480 -43.58 -25.13 -21.23
CA ASP A 480 -44.83 -25.92 -21.17
C ASP A 480 -44.54 -27.42 -21.30
N ARG A 481 -43.65 -27.80 -22.23
CA ARG A 481 -43.22 -29.19 -22.41
C ARG A 481 -42.61 -29.80 -21.14
N PHE A 482 -41.81 -29.02 -20.41
CA PHE A 482 -41.25 -29.49 -19.14
C PHE A 482 -42.35 -29.64 -18.09
N MET A 483 -43.25 -28.67 -17.96
CA MET A 483 -44.36 -28.74 -17.01
C MET A 483 -45.32 -29.89 -17.29
N ASP A 484 -45.55 -30.22 -18.57
CA ASP A 484 -46.37 -31.35 -18.95
C ASP A 484 -45.67 -32.68 -18.65
N ALA A 485 -44.36 -32.77 -18.90
CA ALA A 485 -43.57 -33.94 -18.50
C ALA A 485 -43.60 -34.15 -16.97
N VAL A 486 -43.45 -33.09 -16.18
CA VAL A 486 -43.56 -33.15 -14.70
C VAL A 486 -44.94 -33.60 -14.25
N LYS A 487 -46.03 -33.09 -14.86
CA LYS A 487 -47.40 -33.51 -14.49
C LYS A 487 -47.68 -34.97 -14.83
N ASN A 488 -47.06 -35.48 -15.88
CA ASN A 488 -47.28 -36.84 -16.39
C ASN A 488 -46.25 -37.85 -15.87
N ASP A 489 -45.28 -37.43 -15.05
CA ASP A 489 -44.15 -38.25 -14.57
C ASP A 489 -43.33 -38.85 -15.74
N GLU A 490 -43.04 -38.01 -16.74
CA GLU A 490 -42.31 -38.39 -17.96
C GLU A 490 -40.85 -37.90 -17.94
N GLU A 491 -39.96 -38.64 -18.60
CA GLU A 491 -38.57 -38.25 -18.77
C GLU A 491 -38.43 -37.00 -19.66
N TYR A 492 -37.50 -36.11 -19.29
CA TYR A 492 -37.21 -34.88 -20.01
C TYR A 492 -35.75 -34.83 -20.46
N ALA A 493 -35.51 -34.80 -21.77
CA ALA A 493 -34.17 -34.76 -22.33
C ALA A 493 -33.60 -33.33 -22.37
N PHE A 494 -32.40 -33.13 -21.82
CA PHE A 494 -31.63 -31.92 -22.05
C PHE A 494 -31.19 -31.82 -23.51
N THR A 495 -31.03 -30.61 -24.01
CA THR A 495 -30.74 -30.30 -25.42
C THR A 495 -29.51 -29.43 -25.49
N ASN A 496 -28.50 -29.85 -26.25
CA ASN A 496 -27.31 -29.04 -26.46
C ASN A 496 -27.70 -27.75 -27.23
N PRO A 497 -27.46 -26.55 -26.67
CA PRO A 497 -27.92 -25.31 -27.27
C PRO A 497 -27.21 -24.97 -28.61
N ARG A 498 -26.03 -25.55 -28.86
CA ARG A 498 -25.25 -25.31 -30.09
C ARG A 498 -25.69 -26.20 -31.24
N THR A 499 -26.05 -27.46 -30.95
CA THR A 499 -26.40 -28.45 -31.98
C THR A 499 -27.91 -28.67 -32.11
N GLY A 500 -28.69 -28.38 -31.07
CA GLY A 500 -30.12 -28.66 -31.00
C GLY A 500 -30.47 -30.14 -30.80
N GLU A 501 -29.46 -30.99 -30.62
CA GLU A 501 -29.63 -32.44 -30.40
C GLU A 501 -29.76 -32.77 -28.90
N PRO A 502 -30.38 -33.91 -28.55
CA PRO A 502 -30.41 -34.40 -27.17
C PRO A 502 -28.99 -34.53 -26.60
N HIS A 503 -28.79 -34.04 -25.39
CA HIS A 503 -27.54 -34.22 -24.65
C HIS A 503 -27.40 -35.69 -24.25
N VAL A 504 -26.25 -36.28 -24.55
CA VAL A 504 -25.89 -37.63 -24.13
C VAL A 504 -24.79 -37.47 -23.08
N ALA A 505 -25.10 -37.87 -21.85
CA ALA A 505 -24.10 -37.88 -20.78
C ALA A 505 -22.99 -38.87 -21.14
N THR A 506 -21.74 -38.40 -21.03
CA THR A 506 -20.53 -39.22 -21.14
C THR A 506 -20.22 -39.86 -19.78
N ALA A 507 -19.29 -40.82 -19.74
CA ALA A 507 -18.87 -41.44 -18.48
C ALA A 507 -18.34 -40.42 -17.46
N GLU A 508 -17.78 -39.31 -17.94
CA GLU A 508 -17.21 -38.22 -17.14
C GLU A 508 -18.27 -37.19 -16.69
N THR A 509 -19.42 -37.13 -17.38
CA THR A 509 -20.48 -36.14 -17.10
C THR A 509 -21.71 -36.74 -16.44
N VAL A 510 -21.84 -38.07 -16.40
CA VAL A 510 -22.96 -38.76 -15.74
C VAL A 510 -23.05 -38.45 -14.24
N GLU A 511 -21.94 -38.13 -13.59
CA GLU A 511 -21.93 -37.77 -12.16
C GLU A 511 -22.52 -36.37 -11.88
N LEU A 512 -22.74 -35.56 -12.92
CA LEU A 512 -23.28 -34.20 -12.82
C LEU A 512 -24.82 -34.15 -12.96
N TYR A 513 -25.46 -35.29 -13.23
CA TYR A 513 -26.90 -35.45 -13.49
C TYR A 513 -27.48 -36.58 -12.63
#